data_AF-A0A5A7Q5J4-F1
#
_entry.id   AF-A0A5A7Q5J4-F1
#
_cell.length_a   1.000
_cell.length_b   1.000
_cell.length_c   1.000
_cell.angle_alpha   90.00
_cell.angle_beta   90.00
_cell.angle_gamma   90.00
#
_symmetry.space_group_name_H-M   'P 1'
#
loop_
_entity.id
_entity.type
_entity.pdbx_description
1 polymer ?
#
loop_
_entity_poly.entity_id
_entity_poly.type
_entity_poly.pdbx_seq_one_letter_code
_entity_poly.pdbx_strand_id
1 'polypeptide(L)'
;MGLSPELRRRSLGGARARGLAESCVAAVLSYLDPPQICRLAGLNQTFRAASSADFVWDSKLPSNYEDVIGAVFGEKEIFPKGFCKKDIYAVLCRTNTLDGGTKKVWLDKTTGKTCMLISSNGLAITGIDDRRYWTHVSTEESRFRSMAYLQQIWWLEVYGEVEFPFPVGSYSLFFRLKLGRELMRFGRRLCNPEHVHGWDKKPVRFHLSTCNGQLATRQSYLEGPGKWIIYHVGDFVVENCYKLMRVKFWMTQIDCTHTKGGLCVDSVVVYPVGRKRVGRF
;
A
#
# COMPACT_ATOMS: atom_id res chain seq x y z
N MET A 1 64.18 -35.86 -8.77
CA MET A 1 63.53 -35.01 -7.75
C MET A 1 62.51 -34.15 -8.51
N GLY A 2 61.20 -34.40 -8.53
CA GLY A 2 60.31 -34.92 -7.50
C GLY A 2 59.46 -33.76 -6.94
N LEU A 3 58.56 -33.18 -7.74
CA LEU A 3 57.55 -32.22 -7.29
C LEU A 3 56.15 -32.84 -7.49
N SER A 4 55.42 -33.00 -6.38
CA SER A 4 54.21 -33.81 -6.23
C SER A 4 52.96 -33.31 -6.98
N PRO A 5 52.02 -34.20 -7.36
CA PRO A 5 50.78 -33.84 -8.08
C PRO A 5 49.63 -33.29 -7.19
N GLU A 6 49.88 -32.87 -5.94
CA GLU A 6 48.80 -32.67 -4.95
C GLU A 6 48.14 -31.29 -4.92
N LEU A 7 48.62 -30.28 -5.66
CA LEU A 7 48.06 -28.92 -5.55
C LEU A 7 46.90 -28.57 -6.50
N ARG A 8 46.50 -29.44 -7.44
CA ARG A 8 45.38 -29.15 -8.36
C ARG A 8 44.01 -29.68 -7.92
N ARG A 9 43.90 -30.46 -6.84
CA ARG A 9 42.60 -31.01 -6.37
C ARG A 9 41.88 -30.21 -5.28
N ARG A 10 42.54 -29.23 -4.63
CA ARG A 10 41.92 -28.47 -3.50
C ARG A 10 41.02 -27.29 -3.92
N SER A 11 41.14 -26.77 -5.14
CA SER A 11 40.32 -25.64 -5.61
C SER A 11 38.95 -26.06 -6.19
N LEU A 12 38.89 -27.21 -6.88
CA LEU A 12 37.66 -27.72 -7.50
C LEU A 12 36.68 -28.35 -6.48
N GLY A 13 37.20 -28.94 -5.41
CA GLY A 13 36.38 -29.53 -4.33
C GLY A 13 35.68 -28.47 -3.46
N GLY A 14 36.33 -27.34 -3.19
CA GLY A 14 35.76 -26.24 -2.42
C GLY A 14 34.64 -25.50 -3.16
N ALA A 15 34.77 -25.33 -4.48
CA ALA A 15 33.73 -24.71 -5.31
C ALA A 15 32.48 -25.61 -5.46
N ARG A 16 32.67 -26.92 -5.68
CA ARG A 16 31.56 -27.89 -5.72
C ARG A 16 30.85 -28.05 -4.36
N ALA A 17 31.61 -28.12 -3.26
CA ALA A 17 31.03 -28.20 -1.91
C ALA A 17 30.31 -26.91 -1.51
N ARG A 18 30.83 -25.73 -1.88
CA ARG A 18 30.14 -24.45 -1.67
C ARG A 18 28.83 -24.37 -2.46
N GLY A 19 28.82 -24.78 -3.72
CA GLY A 19 27.59 -24.82 -4.53
C GLY A 19 26.53 -25.77 -3.97
N LEU A 20 26.94 -26.92 -3.42
CA LEU A 20 26.04 -27.86 -2.74
C LEU A 20 25.49 -27.30 -1.41
N ALA A 21 26.34 -26.61 -0.64
CA ALA A 21 25.88 -25.96 0.59
C ALA A 21 24.90 -24.81 0.29
N GLU A 22 25.17 -24.02 -0.75
CA GLU A 22 24.31 -22.91 -1.18
C GLU A 22 22.94 -23.41 -1.68
N SER A 23 22.88 -24.51 -2.43
CA SER A 23 21.61 -25.07 -2.91
C SER A 23 20.76 -25.63 -1.77
N CYS A 24 21.37 -26.34 -0.80
CA CYS A 24 20.67 -26.81 0.40
C CYS A 24 20.16 -25.63 1.25
N VAL A 25 20.97 -24.60 1.45
CA VAL A 25 20.56 -23.39 2.19
C VAL A 25 19.42 -22.68 1.46
N ALA A 26 19.51 -22.51 0.15
CA ALA A 26 18.46 -21.86 -0.64
C ALA A 26 17.13 -22.64 -0.59
N ALA A 27 17.18 -23.98 -0.58
CA ALA A 27 15.99 -24.81 -0.37
C ALA A 27 15.34 -24.60 1.01
N VAL A 28 16.13 -24.33 2.06
CA VAL A 28 15.57 -23.95 3.38
C VAL A 28 15.00 -22.54 3.36
N LEU A 29 15.70 -21.59 2.71
CA LEU A 29 15.27 -20.19 2.62
C LEU A 29 13.93 -20.03 1.90
N SER A 30 13.58 -20.90 0.94
CA SER A 30 12.30 -20.82 0.22
C SER A 30 11.07 -20.99 1.14
N TYR A 31 11.22 -21.66 2.29
CA TYR A 31 10.15 -21.81 3.29
C TYR A 31 10.03 -20.64 4.27
N LEU A 32 10.96 -19.67 4.22
CA LEU A 32 10.96 -18.53 5.13
C LEU A 32 10.26 -17.32 4.52
N ASP A 33 9.79 -16.41 5.37
CA ASP A 33 9.23 -15.15 4.90
C ASP A 33 10.36 -14.20 4.43
N PRO A 34 10.09 -13.29 3.47
CA PRO A 34 11.10 -12.38 2.93
C PRO A 34 11.91 -11.60 3.99
N PRO A 35 11.33 -11.09 5.10
CA PRO A 35 12.10 -10.44 6.15
C PRO A 35 13.10 -11.37 6.85
N GLN A 36 12.77 -12.66 7.00
CA GLN A 36 13.67 -13.66 7.58
C GLN A 36 14.82 -13.99 6.62
N ILE A 37 14.52 -14.16 5.34
CA ILE A 37 15.53 -14.38 4.28
C ILE A 37 16.55 -13.23 4.29
N CYS A 38 16.08 -11.98 4.30
CA CYS A 38 16.94 -10.80 4.33
C CYS A 38 17.81 -10.72 5.60
N ARG A 39 17.30 -11.12 6.76
CA ARG A 39 18.09 -11.19 8.00
C ARG A 39 19.20 -12.23 7.89
N LEU A 40 18.89 -13.44 7.42
CA LEU A 40 19.86 -14.52 7.25
C LEU A 40 20.93 -14.16 6.21
N ALA A 41 20.54 -13.52 5.11
CA ALA A 41 21.46 -13.02 4.08
C ALA A 41 22.48 -11.99 4.62
N GLY A 42 22.18 -11.35 5.75
CA GLY A 42 23.09 -10.44 6.45
C GLY A 42 24.16 -11.14 7.30
N LEU A 43 23.98 -12.43 7.62
CA LEU A 43 24.84 -13.13 8.57
C LEU A 43 26.17 -13.62 7.97
N ASN A 44 26.17 -14.13 6.74
CA ASN A 44 27.39 -14.57 6.06
C ASN A 44 27.23 -14.59 4.53
N GLN A 45 28.35 -14.81 3.83
CA GLN A 45 28.39 -14.82 2.36
C GLN A 45 27.61 -15.99 1.74
N THR A 46 27.56 -17.14 2.38
CA THR A 46 26.82 -18.32 1.89
C THR A 46 25.31 -18.09 1.92
N PHE A 47 24.76 -17.59 3.03
CA PHE A 47 23.35 -17.18 3.11
C PHE A 47 23.04 -16.06 2.13
N ARG A 48 23.96 -15.11 1.96
CA ARG A 48 23.80 -14.04 0.97
C ARG A 48 23.69 -14.59 -0.45
N ALA A 49 24.62 -15.46 -0.85
CA ALA A 49 24.62 -16.10 -2.16
C ALA A 49 23.37 -16.95 -2.37
N ALA A 50 23.05 -17.84 -1.42
CA ALA A 50 21.87 -18.69 -1.45
C ALA A 50 20.56 -17.89 -1.54
N SER A 51 20.47 -16.75 -0.84
CA SER A 51 19.28 -15.88 -0.87
C SER A 51 19.03 -15.23 -2.23
N SER A 52 20.00 -15.22 -3.14
CA SER A 52 19.85 -14.59 -4.46
C SER A 52 19.33 -15.54 -5.54
N ALA A 53 19.12 -16.83 -5.22
CA ALA A 53 18.56 -17.78 -6.17
C ALA A 53 17.08 -17.49 -6.47
N ASP A 54 16.71 -17.45 -7.75
CA ASP A 54 15.35 -17.05 -8.18
C ASP A 54 14.24 -17.92 -7.59
N PHE A 55 14.45 -19.23 -7.50
CA PHE A 55 13.46 -20.17 -6.96
C PHE A 55 13.09 -19.88 -5.48
N VAL A 56 13.96 -19.20 -4.73
CA VAL A 56 13.66 -18.75 -3.36
C VAL A 56 12.56 -17.68 -3.37
N TRP A 57 12.51 -16.86 -4.43
CA TRP A 57 11.62 -15.72 -4.58
C TRP A 57 10.39 -16.01 -5.44
N ASP A 58 10.36 -17.12 -6.19
CA ASP A 58 9.21 -17.59 -6.96
C ASP A 58 7.91 -17.61 -6.15
N SER A 59 7.99 -18.14 -4.94
CA SER A 59 6.83 -18.24 -4.02
C SER A 59 6.53 -16.93 -3.28
N LYS A 60 7.42 -15.94 -3.34
CA LYS A 60 7.32 -14.67 -2.60
C LYS A 60 6.78 -13.54 -3.45
N LEU A 61 7.00 -13.62 -4.76
CA LEU A 61 6.38 -12.74 -5.73
C LEU A 61 4.92 -13.16 -5.96
N PRO A 62 4.01 -12.20 -6.16
CA PRO A 62 2.66 -12.52 -6.61
C PRO A 62 2.71 -13.19 -8.00
N SER A 63 1.78 -14.11 -8.27
CA SER A 63 1.77 -14.86 -9.54
C SER A 63 1.66 -13.99 -10.79
N ASN A 64 1.07 -12.79 -10.66
CA ASN A 64 0.92 -11.79 -11.70
C ASN A 64 1.94 -10.63 -11.55
N TYR A 65 3.12 -10.88 -10.98
CA TYR A 65 4.12 -9.82 -10.74
C TYR A 65 4.53 -9.08 -12.02
N GLU A 66 4.47 -9.73 -13.19
CA GLU A 66 4.76 -9.12 -14.49
C GLU A 66 3.74 -8.03 -14.85
N ASP A 67 2.45 -8.29 -14.64
CA ASP A 67 1.39 -7.28 -14.83
C ASP A 67 1.56 -6.13 -13.83
N VAL A 68 1.92 -6.44 -12.57
CA VAL A 68 2.19 -5.43 -11.55
C VAL A 68 3.39 -4.55 -11.94
N ILE A 69 4.46 -5.12 -12.48
CA ILE A 69 5.60 -4.37 -13.01
C ILE A 69 5.17 -3.48 -14.16
N GLY A 70 4.43 -4.02 -15.14
CA GLY A 70 3.93 -3.26 -16.28
C GLY A 70 3.06 -2.07 -15.86
N ALA A 71 2.20 -2.26 -14.86
CA ALA A 71 1.38 -1.19 -14.31
C ALA A 71 2.19 -0.14 -13.52
N VAL A 72 3.26 -0.55 -12.83
CA VAL A 72 4.04 0.35 -11.96
C VAL A 72 5.10 1.16 -12.71
N PHE A 73 5.80 0.53 -13.65
CA PHE A 73 6.91 1.14 -14.39
C PHE A 73 6.55 1.49 -15.84
N GLY A 74 5.39 1.06 -16.32
CA GLY A 74 4.98 1.23 -17.70
C GLY A 74 5.70 0.25 -18.65
N GLU A 75 5.09 -0.05 -19.78
CA GLU A 75 5.70 -0.91 -20.82
C GLU A 75 6.91 -0.26 -21.51
N LYS A 76 7.09 1.05 -21.34
CA LYS A 76 8.07 1.87 -22.08
C LYS A 76 9.31 2.27 -21.27
N GLU A 77 9.27 2.19 -19.94
CA GLU A 77 10.50 2.32 -19.17
C GLU A 77 11.18 0.97 -19.07
N ILE A 78 12.50 1.01 -19.25
CA ILE A 78 13.38 -0.14 -19.26
C ILE A 78 13.36 -0.72 -17.85
N PHE A 79 12.42 -1.63 -17.56
CA PHE A 79 12.58 -2.52 -16.42
C PHE A 79 13.96 -3.16 -16.58
N PRO A 80 14.90 -2.96 -15.65
CA PRO A 80 16.30 -3.20 -15.93
C PRO A 80 16.51 -4.65 -16.37
N LYS A 81 16.91 -4.83 -17.63
CA LYS A 81 17.26 -6.16 -18.15
C LYS A 81 18.33 -6.74 -17.24
N GLY A 82 18.04 -7.88 -16.61
CA GLY A 82 18.97 -8.57 -15.71
C GLY A 82 18.64 -8.51 -14.22
N PHE A 83 17.49 -7.95 -13.82
CA PHE A 83 17.00 -8.14 -12.44
C PHE A 83 16.62 -9.59 -12.17
N CYS A 84 17.17 -10.14 -11.09
CA CYS A 84 16.71 -11.40 -10.54
C CYS A 84 15.40 -11.17 -9.75
N LYS A 85 14.66 -12.23 -9.44
CA LYS A 85 13.35 -12.13 -8.76
C LYS A 85 13.43 -11.46 -7.39
N LYS A 86 14.58 -11.57 -6.72
CA LYS A 86 14.89 -10.82 -5.50
C LYS A 86 14.87 -9.30 -5.72
N ASP A 87 15.50 -8.83 -6.80
CA ASP A 87 15.58 -7.40 -7.11
C ASP A 87 14.19 -6.87 -7.47
N ILE A 88 13.42 -7.65 -8.26
CA ILE A 88 12.02 -7.37 -8.56
C ILE A 88 11.22 -7.17 -7.27
N TYR A 89 11.30 -8.16 -6.37
CA TYR A 89 10.59 -8.11 -5.10
C TYR A 89 11.01 -6.89 -4.26
N ALA A 90 12.31 -6.61 -4.20
CA ALA A 90 12.86 -5.48 -3.45
C ALA A 90 12.37 -4.13 -3.98
N VAL A 91 12.28 -3.97 -5.30
CA VAL A 91 11.78 -2.76 -5.97
C VAL A 91 10.27 -2.61 -5.75
N LEU A 92 9.50 -3.67 -5.93
CA LEU A 92 8.05 -3.64 -5.70
C LEU A 92 7.68 -3.42 -4.21
N CYS A 93 8.54 -3.79 -3.27
CA CYS A 93 8.38 -3.47 -1.85
C CYS A 93 8.66 -2.00 -1.50
N ARG A 94 9.31 -1.23 -2.38
CA ARG A 94 9.45 0.22 -2.20
C ARG A 94 8.13 0.89 -2.55
N THR A 95 7.94 2.10 -2.02
CA THR A 95 6.78 2.90 -2.39
C THR A 95 7.00 3.46 -3.80
N ASN A 96 6.23 2.98 -4.76
CA ASN A 96 6.23 3.44 -6.14
C ASN A 96 5.03 4.38 -6.37
N THR A 97 5.19 5.42 -7.16
CA THR A 97 4.15 6.45 -7.40
C THR A 97 3.50 6.26 -8.76
N LEU A 98 2.18 6.36 -8.82
CA LEU A 98 1.39 6.30 -10.06
C LEU A 98 0.55 7.58 -10.21
N ASP A 99 -0.04 7.76 -11.40
CA ASP A 99 -1.02 8.81 -11.72
C ASP A 99 -0.57 10.21 -11.28
N GLY A 100 0.62 10.62 -11.75
CA GLY A 100 1.19 11.92 -11.41
C GLY A 100 1.50 12.10 -9.91
N GLY A 101 1.63 11.00 -9.17
CA GLY A 101 1.91 11.01 -7.72
C GLY A 101 0.67 11.02 -6.84
N THR A 102 -0.53 10.88 -7.41
CA THR A 102 -1.79 10.80 -6.63
C THR A 102 -2.03 9.41 -6.06
N LYS A 103 -1.36 8.38 -6.57
CA LYS A 103 -1.42 7.01 -6.03
C LYS A 103 -0.02 6.51 -5.66
N LYS A 104 0.04 5.66 -4.65
CA LYS A 104 1.27 4.99 -4.18
C LYS A 104 1.01 3.50 -4.06
N VAL A 105 1.90 2.68 -4.61
CA VAL A 105 1.78 1.22 -4.64
C VAL A 105 3.05 0.57 -4.10
N TRP A 106 2.90 -0.50 -3.34
CA TRP A 106 3.99 -1.34 -2.86
C TRP A 106 3.50 -2.76 -2.52
N LEU A 107 4.39 -3.74 -2.45
CA LEU A 107 4.07 -5.05 -1.89
C LEU A 107 4.23 -5.05 -0.37
N ASP A 108 3.28 -5.66 0.34
CA ASP A 108 3.47 -6.00 1.74
C ASP A 108 4.62 -7.02 1.87
N LYS A 109 5.60 -6.69 2.70
CA LYS A 109 6.84 -7.48 2.85
C LYS A 109 6.60 -8.88 3.43
N THR A 110 5.45 -9.10 4.06
CA THR A 110 5.11 -10.38 4.70
C THR A 110 4.23 -11.19 3.78
N THR A 111 3.17 -10.59 3.23
CA THR A 111 2.20 -11.32 2.42
C THR A 111 2.55 -11.38 0.94
N GLY A 112 3.49 -10.55 0.46
CA GLY A 112 3.82 -10.44 -0.97
C GLY A 112 2.68 -9.89 -1.82
N LYS A 113 1.64 -9.32 -1.21
CA LYS A 113 0.44 -8.80 -1.90
C LYS A 113 0.50 -7.29 -2.04
N THR A 114 -0.17 -6.78 -3.06
CA THR A 114 -0.18 -5.35 -3.39
C THR A 114 -0.98 -4.54 -2.37
N CYS A 115 -0.37 -3.46 -1.91
CA CYS A 115 -0.99 -2.39 -1.14
C CYS A 115 -1.05 -1.14 -2.00
N MET A 116 -2.09 -0.32 -1.81
CA MET A 116 -2.23 0.95 -2.50
C MET A 116 -2.73 2.05 -1.57
N LEU A 117 -2.18 3.25 -1.74
CA LEU A 117 -2.67 4.51 -1.18
C LEU A 117 -3.14 5.41 -2.32
N ILE A 118 -4.28 6.09 -2.13
CA ILE A 118 -4.84 7.07 -3.05
C ILE A 118 -4.99 8.38 -2.27
N SER A 119 -4.36 9.45 -2.73
CA SER A 119 -4.41 10.75 -2.04
C SER A 119 -5.76 11.44 -2.23
N SER A 120 -6.08 12.40 -1.36
CA SER A 120 -7.23 13.29 -1.53
C SER A 120 -7.26 14.00 -2.90
N ASN A 121 -6.10 14.29 -3.49
CA ASN A 121 -6.00 14.92 -4.80
C ASN A 121 -6.28 13.94 -5.95
N GLY A 122 -6.24 12.63 -5.69
CA GLY A 122 -6.65 11.58 -6.63
C GLY A 122 -8.10 11.13 -6.46
N LEU A 123 -8.91 11.86 -5.66
CA LEU A 123 -10.32 11.61 -5.43
C LEU A 123 -11.17 12.70 -6.08
N ALA A 124 -12.35 12.33 -6.56
CA ALA A 124 -13.38 13.28 -6.98
C ALA A 124 -14.18 13.69 -5.74
N ILE A 125 -13.99 14.93 -5.28
CA ILE A 125 -14.66 15.48 -4.10
C ILE A 125 -15.58 16.61 -4.54
N THR A 126 -16.85 16.57 -4.15
CA THR A 126 -17.83 17.60 -4.55
C THR A 126 -17.43 18.98 -4.02
N GLY A 127 -17.28 19.93 -4.95
CA GLY A 127 -16.92 21.32 -4.65
C GLY A 127 -15.46 21.54 -4.25
N ILE A 128 -14.56 20.57 -4.48
CA ILE A 128 -13.14 20.65 -4.07
C ILE A 128 -12.40 21.89 -4.57
N ASP A 129 -12.75 22.37 -5.76
CA ASP A 129 -12.15 23.56 -6.38
C ASP A 129 -12.64 24.88 -5.76
N ASP A 130 -13.74 24.85 -5.01
CA ASP A 130 -14.30 26.02 -4.35
C ASP A 130 -13.68 26.20 -2.96
N ARG A 131 -12.86 27.24 -2.83
CA ARG A 131 -12.15 27.60 -1.59
C ARG A 131 -13.09 27.99 -0.43
N ARG A 132 -14.38 28.21 -0.69
CA ARG A 132 -15.39 28.43 0.36
C ARG A 132 -15.76 27.13 1.07
N TYR A 133 -15.64 26.00 0.38
CA TYR A 133 -15.94 24.68 0.92
C TYR A 133 -14.68 23.96 1.35
N TRP A 134 -13.64 23.95 0.51
CA TRP A 134 -12.46 23.13 0.74
C TRP A 134 -11.16 23.93 0.75
N THR A 135 -10.13 23.39 1.40
CA THR A 135 -8.78 23.95 1.36
C THR A 135 -7.77 22.82 1.36
N HIS A 136 -6.81 22.88 0.45
CA HIS A 136 -5.68 21.97 0.46
C HIS A 136 -4.69 22.41 1.54
N VAL A 137 -4.34 21.48 2.43
CA VAL A 137 -3.44 21.73 3.55
C VAL A 137 -2.18 20.90 3.37
N SER A 138 -1.03 21.56 3.32
CA SER A 138 0.27 20.89 3.38
C SER A 138 0.51 20.37 4.80
N THR A 139 0.87 19.10 4.93
CA THR A 139 1.08 18.46 6.24
C THR A 139 2.08 17.33 6.15
N GLU A 140 2.96 17.19 7.14
CA GLU A 140 3.88 16.05 7.24
C GLU A 140 3.20 14.76 7.75
N GLU A 141 1.98 14.88 8.29
CA GLU A 141 1.20 13.72 8.75
C GLU A 141 0.69 12.85 7.59
N SER A 142 0.61 13.42 6.38
CA SER A 142 0.18 12.73 5.18
C SER A 142 1.36 12.11 4.44
N ARG A 143 1.18 10.88 3.94
CA ARG A 143 2.13 10.24 3.02
C ARG A 143 2.27 11.00 1.70
N PHE A 144 1.31 11.85 1.33
CA PHE A 144 1.33 12.68 0.13
C PHE A 144 1.74 14.12 0.39
N ARG A 145 2.08 14.47 1.64
CA ARG A 145 2.36 15.83 2.10
C ARG A 145 1.20 16.82 1.89
N SER A 146 0.00 16.32 1.63
CA SER A 146 -1.18 17.12 1.31
C SER A 146 -2.45 16.38 1.73
N MET A 147 -3.44 17.13 2.23
CA MET A 147 -4.78 16.64 2.57
C MET A 147 -5.83 17.69 2.21
N ALA A 148 -7.08 17.27 2.01
CA ALA A 148 -8.22 18.17 1.80
C ALA A 148 -8.93 18.45 3.14
N TYR A 149 -9.05 19.73 3.49
CA TYR A 149 -9.78 20.19 4.68
C TYR A 149 -11.11 20.81 4.27
N LEU A 150 -12.20 20.31 4.84
CA LEU A 150 -13.55 20.82 4.66
C LEU A 150 -13.83 21.94 5.66
N GLN A 151 -14.07 23.15 5.16
CA GLN A 151 -14.54 24.28 5.96
C GLN A 151 -16.00 24.08 6.34
N GLN A 152 -16.88 23.96 5.34
CA GLN A 152 -18.31 23.75 5.53
C GLN A 152 -18.98 23.23 4.26
N ILE A 153 -19.93 22.30 4.35
CA ILE A 153 -20.78 21.86 3.23
C ILE A 153 -22.13 21.32 3.73
N TRP A 154 -23.13 21.28 2.85
CA TRP A 154 -24.44 20.66 3.12
C TRP A 154 -24.47 19.19 2.67
N TRP A 155 -24.08 18.90 1.43
CA TRP A 155 -24.00 17.56 0.89
C TRP A 155 -22.54 17.14 0.70
N LEU A 156 -22.11 16.07 1.37
CA LEU A 156 -20.78 15.51 1.17
C LEU A 156 -20.85 14.30 0.25
N GLU A 157 -20.03 14.32 -0.80
CA GLU A 157 -19.74 13.16 -1.63
C GLU A 157 -18.25 13.17 -2.01
N VAL A 158 -17.60 12.04 -1.74
CA VAL A 158 -16.21 11.77 -2.10
C VAL A 158 -16.21 10.45 -2.85
N TYR A 159 -15.76 10.46 -4.08
CA TYR A 159 -15.69 9.31 -4.97
C TYR A 159 -14.24 9.02 -5.36
N GLY A 160 -13.92 7.74 -5.50
CA GLY A 160 -12.66 7.32 -6.08
C GLY A 160 -12.82 6.02 -6.85
N GLU A 161 -11.92 5.86 -7.81
CA GLU A 161 -11.86 4.69 -8.68
C GLU A 161 -10.39 4.31 -8.88
N VAL A 162 -10.16 3.00 -8.90
CA VAL A 162 -8.86 2.41 -9.22
C VAL A 162 -9.08 1.23 -10.14
N GLU A 163 -8.24 1.11 -11.15
CA GLU A 163 -8.11 -0.07 -11.99
C GLU A 163 -6.65 -0.52 -11.94
N PHE A 164 -6.39 -1.71 -11.41
CA PHE A 164 -5.02 -2.18 -11.15
C PHE A 164 -4.94 -3.72 -11.19
N PRO A 165 -3.82 -4.33 -11.61
CA PRO A 165 -3.62 -5.78 -11.59
C PRO A 165 -3.33 -6.27 -10.17
N PHE A 166 -4.32 -6.18 -9.28
CA PHE A 166 -4.19 -6.72 -7.93
C PHE A 166 -3.96 -8.24 -8.00
N PRO A 167 -2.96 -8.80 -7.28
CA PRO A 167 -2.79 -10.25 -7.19
C PRO A 167 -4.01 -10.93 -6.56
N VAL A 168 -4.22 -12.20 -6.89
CA VAL A 168 -5.32 -13.01 -6.34
C VAL A 168 -5.31 -12.98 -4.81
N GLY A 169 -6.49 -12.77 -4.22
CA GLY A 169 -6.69 -12.79 -2.78
C GLY A 169 -7.71 -11.77 -2.28
N SER A 170 -7.89 -11.74 -0.96
CA SER A 170 -8.80 -10.81 -0.29
C SER A 170 -8.11 -9.51 0.10
N TYR A 171 -8.79 -8.40 -0.09
CA TYR A 171 -8.35 -7.04 0.25
C TYR A 171 -9.44 -6.29 1.01
N SER A 172 -9.03 -5.31 1.80
CA SER A 172 -9.90 -4.38 2.51
C SER A 172 -9.61 -2.96 2.04
N LEU A 173 -10.66 -2.15 1.96
CA LEU A 173 -10.57 -0.74 1.62
C LEU A 173 -10.93 0.13 2.82
N PHE A 174 -10.16 1.20 3.04
CA PHE A 174 -10.35 2.12 4.17
C PHE A 174 -10.19 3.59 3.76
N PHE A 175 -10.96 4.48 4.38
CA PHE A 175 -10.69 5.93 4.38
C PHE A 175 -9.88 6.32 5.61
N ARG A 176 -8.83 7.12 5.43
CA ARG A 176 -8.08 7.75 6.53
C ARG A 176 -8.56 9.19 6.70
N LEU A 177 -9.31 9.44 7.77
CA LEU A 177 -10.00 10.70 8.05
C LEU A 177 -9.61 11.24 9.43
N LYS A 178 -9.73 12.56 9.62
CA LYS A 178 -9.55 13.23 10.92
C LYS A 178 -10.55 14.36 11.05
N LEU A 179 -11.14 14.50 12.23
CA LEU A 179 -11.95 15.67 12.55
C LEU A 179 -11.09 16.73 13.23
N GLY A 180 -11.21 17.98 12.80
CA GLY A 180 -10.47 19.12 13.30
C GLY A 180 -9.16 19.36 12.56
N ARG A 181 -8.72 20.62 12.59
CA ARG A 181 -7.46 21.06 11.97
C ARG A 181 -6.39 21.19 13.04
N GLU A 182 -5.15 20.82 12.70
CA GLU A 182 -4.00 21.16 13.55
C GLU A 182 -3.67 22.65 13.42
N LEU A 183 -3.53 23.31 14.56
CA LEU A 183 -2.90 24.60 14.68
C LEU A 183 -1.58 24.45 15.43
N MET A 184 -0.53 25.03 14.86
CA MET A 184 0.73 25.22 15.54
C MET A 184 0.61 26.50 16.38
N ARG A 185 0.52 26.36 17.71
CA ARG A 185 0.52 27.49 18.63
C ARG A 185 1.67 27.31 19.62
N PHE A 186 2.58 28.29 19.66
CA PHE A 186 3.76 28.26 20.53
C PHE A 186 4.61 26.96 20.41
N GLY A 187 4.80 26.47 19.18
CA GLY A 187 5.59 25.26 18.93
C GLY A 187 4.92 23.93 19.35
N ARG A 188 3.69 23.96 19.87
CA ARG A 188 2.89 22.78 20.20
C ARG A 188 1.79 22.56 19.15
N ARG A 189 1.59 21.29 18.77
CA ARG A 189 0.47 20.86 17.92
C ARG A 189 -0.79 20.79 18.76
N LEU A 190 -1.79 21.61 18.43
CA LEU A 190 -3.10 21.59 19.06
C LEU A 190 -4.16 21.28 18.01
N CYS A 191 -5.09 20.38 18.32
CA CYS A 191 -6.30 20.23 17.51
C CYS A 191 -7.24 21.38 17.85
N ASN A 192 -7.70 22.14 16.86
CA ASN A 192 -8.81 23.06 17.05
C ASN A 192 -10.12 22.38 16.63
N PRO A 193 -11.00 22.01 17.59
CA PRO A 193 -12.30 21.44 17.28
C PRO A 193 -13.36 22.51 16.93
N GLU A 194 -13.08 23.82 17.05
CA GLU A 194 -14.08 24.90 16.89
C GLU A 194 -14.84 24.85 15.57
N HIS A 195 -14.23 24.32 14.50
CA HIS A 195 -14.87 24.21 13.19
C HIS A 195 -15.53 22.84 12.92
N VAL A 196 -15.40 21.88 13.85
CA VAL A 196 -16.00 20.55 13.73
C VAL A 196 -17.46 20.60 14.15
N HIS A 197 -18.37 20.32 13.21
CA HIS A 197 -19.81 20.33 13.47
C HIS A 197 -20.56 19.43 12.48
N GLY A 198 -21.76 18.97 12.87
CA GLY A 198 -22.72 18.30 11.99
C GLY A 198 -22.52 16.79 11.78
N TRP A 199 -21.33 16.25 12.06
CA TRP A 199 -21.00 14.84 11.84
C TRP A 199 -21.73 13.85 12.78
N ASP A 200 -22.24 14.35 13.90
CA ASP A 200 -22.96 13.61 14.94
C ASP A 200 -24.45 13.42 14.61
N LYS A 201 -25.00 14.18 13.65
CA LYS A 201 -26.43 14.17 13.34
C LYS A 201 -26.87 12.95 12.53
N LYS A 202 -26.04 12.50 11.57
CA LYS A 202 -26.29 11.30 10.76
C LYS A 202 -24.97 10.58 10.49
N PRO A 203 -24.98 9.25 10.34
CA PRO A 203 -23.78 8.52 10.02
C PRO A 203 -23.34 8.81 8.57
N VAL A 204 -22.03 8.76 8.36
CA VAL A 204 -21.43 8.75 7.03
C VAL A 204 -21.60 7.36 6.44
N ARG A 205 -21.98 7.29 5.17
CA ARG A 205 -22.15 6.05 4.42
C ARG A 205 -20.93 5.83 3.52
N PHE A 206 -20.30 4.68 3.70
CA PHE A 206 -19.20 4.20 2.90
C PHE A 206 -19.70 3.07 2.01
N HIS A 207 -19.25 3.08 0.77
CA HIS A 207 -19.66 2.09 -0.21
C HIS A 207 -18.47 1.67 -1.06
N LEU A 208 -18.51 0.43 -1.53
CA LEU A 208 -17.56 -0.17 -2.44
C LEU A 208 -18.30 -1.01 -3.46
N SER A 209 -17.86 -0.94 -4.71
CA SER A 209 -18.28 -1.83 -5.78
C SER A 209 -17.11 -2.24 -6.66
N THR A 210 -17.18 -3.43 -7.23
CA THR A 210 -16.12 -3.98 -8.08
C THR A 210 -16.63 -4.35 -9.47
N CYS A 211 -15.73 -4.51 -10.45
CA CYS A 211 -16.10 -4.95 -11.79
C CYS A 211 -16.68 -6.38 -11.87
N ASN A 212 -16.40 -7.23 -10.88
CA ASN A 212 -17.01 -8.56 -10.77
C ASN A 212 -18.30 -8.59 -9.93
N GLY A 213 -18.89 -7.43 -9.64
CA GLY A 213 -20.21 -7.33 -9.02
C GLY A 213 -20.24 -7.47 -7.50
N GLN A 214 -19.09 -7.50 -6.82
CA GLN A 214 -19.07 -7.43 -5.35
C GLN A 214 -19.47 -6.03 -4.90
N LEU A 215 -20.28 -5.96 -3.84
CA LEU A 215 -20.74 -4.73 -3.22
C LEU A 215 -20.57 -4.81 -1.71
N ALA A 216 -20.12 -3.70 -1.12
CA ALA A 216 -20.10 -3.53 0.32
C ALA A 216 -20.65 -2.14 0.68
N THR A 217 -21.37 -2.06 1.79
CA THR A 217 -21.87 -0.80 2.34
C THR A 217 -21.71 -0.83 3.85
N ARG A 218 -21.21 0.27 4.41
CA ARG A 218 -21.00 0.43 5.84
C ARG A 218 -21.37 1.84 6.26
N GLN A 219 -21.85 1.98 7.48
CA GLN A 219 -22.18 3.27 8.06
C GLN A 219 -21.40 3.46 9.35
N SER A 220 -20.92 4.67 9.59
CA SER A 220 -20.24 5.03 10.84
C SER A 220 -20.42 6.50 11.13
N TYR A 221 -20.54 6.84 12.40
CA TYR A 221 -20.33 8.22 12.84
C TYR A 221 -18.85 8.55 12.77
N LEU A 222 -18.54 9.81 12.43
CA LEU A 222 -17.17 10.31 12.51
C LEU A 222 -16.94 10.84 13.93
N GLU A 223 -15.96 10.27 14.62
CA GLU A 223 -15.69 10.55 16.03
C GLU A 223 -14.22 10.93 16.27
N GLY A 224 -13.89 11.29 17.51
CA GLY A 224 -12.51 11.50 17.96
C GLY A 224 -11.79 12.70 17.31
N PRO A 225 -12.19 13.95 17.62
CA PRO A 225 -11.48 15.13 17.17
C PRO A 225 -9.98 15.07 17.46
N GLY A 226 -9.16 15.49 16.50
CA GLY A 226 -7.71 15.54 16.58
C GLY A 226 -7.00 14.21 16.31
N LYS A 227 -7.73 13.11 16.14
CA LYS A 227 -7.14 11.79 15.87
C LYS A 227 -7.37 11.38 14.42
N TRP A 228 -6.34 10.78 13.81
CA TRP A 228 -6.48 10.07 12.55
C TRP A 228 -7.15 8.73 12.81
N ILE A 229 -8.26 8.49 12.12
CA ILE A 229 -9.05 7.26 12.22
C ILE A 229 -9.16 6.64 10.83
N ILE A 230 -8.99 5.32 10.79
CA ILE A 230 -9.08 4.52 9.58
C ILE A 230 -10.47 3.86 9.56
N TYR A 231 -11.35 4.38 8.72
CA TYR A 231 -12.72 3.90 8.55
C TYR A 231 -12.75 2.80 7.50
N HIS A 232 -13.12 1.59 7.92
CA HIS A 232 -13.33 0.47 7.01
C HIS A 232 -14.53 0.74 6.11
N VAL A 233 -14.37 0.48 4.82
CA VAL A 233 -15.44 0.60 3.81
C VAL A 233 -16.04 -0.77 3.54
N GLY A 234 -15.18 -1.75 3.25
CA GLY A 234 -15.57 -3.09 2.90
C GLY A 234 -14.39 -3.93 2.43
N ASP A 235 -14.65 -5.21 2.27
CA ASP A 235 -13.70 -6.20 1.78
C ASP A 235 -14.10 -6.63 0.37
N PHE A 236 -13.12 -7.00 -0.44
CA PHE A 236 -13.34 -7.56 -1.77
C PHE A 236 -12.30 -8.63 -2.09
N VAL A 237 -12.69 -9.55 -2.98
CA VAL A 237 -11.84 -10.66 -3.43
C VAL A 237 -11.44 -10.44 -4.87
N VAL A 238 -10.16 -10.64 -5.16
CA VAL A 238 -9.63 -10.68 -6.52
C VAL A 238 -9.43 -12.13 -6.92
N GLU A 239 -10.11 -12.52 -7.99
CA GLU A 239 -10.06 -13.85 -8.58
C GLU A 239 -9.15 -13.85 -9.82
N ASN A 240 -8.62 -15.04 -10.18
CA ASN A 240 -7.61 -15.18 -11.24
C ASN A 240 -8.13 -14.92 -12.67
N CYS A 241 -9.41 -14.60 -12.83
CA CYS A 241 -10.05 -14.38 -14.13
C CYS A 241 -9.89 -12.96 -14.68
N TYR A 242 -9.45 -11.99 -13.87
CA TYR A 242 -9.31 -10.60 -14.29
C TYR A 242 -7.84 -10.18 -14.37
N LYS A 243 -7.43 -9.65 -15.53
CA LYS A 243 -6.11 -9.01 -15.69
C LYS A 243 -6.03 -7.70 -14.88
N LEU A 244 -7.12 -6.94 -14.86
CA LEU A 244 -7.24 -5.68 -14.13
C LEU A 244 -8.48 -5.73 -13.25
N MET A 245 -8.31 -5.40 -11.98
CA MET A 245 -9.40 -5.30 -11.02
C MET A 245 -9.79 -3.83 -10.88
N ARG A 246 -11.04 -3.51 -11.23
CA ARG A 246 -11.60 -2.16 -11.07
C ARG A 246 -12.45 -2.09 -9.80
N VAL A 247 -12.06 -1.20 -8.91
CA VAL A 247 -12.74 -0.95 -7.63
C VAL A 247 -13.18 0.50 -7.59
N LYS A 248 -14.48 0.71 -7.41
CA LYS A 248 -15.11 2.00 -7.18
C LYS A 248 -15.50 2.10 -5.71
N PHE A 249 -15.30 3.26 -5.12
CA PHE A 249 -15.63 3.48 -3.71
C PHE A 249 -16.07 4.91 -3.50
N TRP A 250 -16.95 5.11 -2.54
CA TRP A 250 -17.42 6.45 -2.21
C TRP A 250 -17.79 6.57 -0.74
N MET A 251 -17.70 7.79 -0.25
CA MET A 251 -18.09 8.23 1.08
C MET A 251 -19.10 9.36 0.92
N THR A 252 -20.28 9.19 1.49
CA THR A 252 -21.37 10.17 1.35
C THR A 252 -22.06 10.48 2.66
N GLN A 253 -22.48 11.73 2.79
CA GLN A 253 -23.46 12.16 3.77
C GLN A 253 -24.28 13.29 3.13
N ILE A 254 -25.27 12.88 2.34
CA ILE A 254 -26.18 13.79 1.64
C ILE A 254 -27.32 14.11 2.61
N ASP A 255 -27.23 15.28 3.25
CA ASP A 255 -28.27 15.77 4.15
C ASP A 255 -28.29 17.30 4.17
N CYS A 256 -29.36 17.88 3.62
CA CYS A 256 -29.55 19.33 3.55
C CYS A 256 -30.21 19.93 4.80
N THR A 257 -30.38 19.17 5.88
CA THR A 257 -30.96 19.68 7.14
C THR A 257 -29.92 20.37 8.04
N HIS A 258 -28.63 20.17 7.78
CA HIS A 258 -27.55 20.77 8.56
C HIS A 258 -26.24 20.86 7.78
N THR A 259 -25.45 21.89 8.10
CA THR A 259 -24.08 22.03 7.63
C THR A 259 -23.13 21.11 8.39
N LYS A 260 -22.04 20.74 7.73
CA LYS A 260 -20.97 19.89 8.27
C LYS A 260 -19.63 20.54 7.95
N GLY A 261 -18.69 20.51 8.88
CA GLY A 261 -17.38 21.15 8.71
C GLY A 261 -16.30 20.53 9.56
N GLY A 262 -15.05 20.90 9.29
CA GLY A 262 -13.88 20.44 10.05
C GLY A 262 -13.42 19.02 9.73
N LEU A 263 -13.74 18.47 8.56
CA LEU A 263 -13.25 17.14 8.13
C LEU A 263 -11.94 17.27 7.34
N CYS A 264 -10.92 16.53 7.76
CA CYS A 264 -9.70 16.28 6.98
C CYS A 264 -9.83 14.93 6.25
N VAL A 265 -9.74 14.96 4.93
CA VAL A 265 -9.62 13.78 4.06
C VAL A 265 -8.16 13.68 3.61
N ASP A 266 -7.46 12.63 4.05
CA ASP A 266 -6.06 12.40 3.67
C ASP A 266 -5.94 11.44 2.50
N SER A 267 -6.39 10.21 2.68
CA SER A 267 -6.18 9.15 1.70
C SER A 267 -7.18 8.00 1.83
N VAL A 268 -7.26 7.20 0.76
CA VAL A 268 -7.90 5.88 0.76
C VAL A 268 -6.82 4.81 0.64
N VAL A 269 -6.97 3.74 1.40
CA VAL A 269 -6.00 2.64 1.47
C VAL A 269 -6.67 1.34 1.05
N VAL A 270 -6.04 0.63 0.12
CA VAL A 270 -6.32 -0.77 -0.19
C VAL A 270 -5.21 -1.62 0.38
N TYR A 271 -5.56 -2.59 1.21
CA TYR A 271 -4.59 -3.42 1.90
C TYR A 271 -5.03 -4.90 1.90
N PRO A 272 -4.11 -5.86 1.73
CA PRO A 272 -4.47 -7.28 1.76
C PRO A 272 -5.02 -7.68 3.14
N VAL A 273 -6.06 -8.52 3.14
CA VAL A 273 -6.60 -9.09 4.38
C VAL A 273 -5.56 -10.09 4.92
N GLY A 274 -4.99 -9.77 6.09
CA GLY A 274 -3.98 -10.58 6.78
C GLY A 274 -4.07 -10.45 8.30
N ARG A 275 -3.59 -11.45 9.06
CA ARG A 275 -3.64 -11.47 10.53
C ARG A 275 -2.87 -10.29 11.13
N LYS A 276 -3.61 -9.24 11.50
CA LYS A 276 -3.24 -8.08 12.35
C LYS A 276 -2.13 -7.16 11.82
N ARG A 277 -2.52 -6.00 11.27
CA ARG A 277 -1.92 -4.66 11.55
C ARG A 277 -2.60 -3.55 10.73
N VAL A 278 -3.73 -3.02 11.22
CA VAL A 278 -4.33 -1.75 10.73
C VAL A 278 -3.89 -0.60 11.64
N GLY A 279 -2.59 -0.50 11.95
CA GLY A 279 -2.08 0.39 13.00
C GLY A 279 -0.96 1.35 12.59
N ARG A 280 -0.51 1.32 11.33
CA ARG A 280 0.55 2.21 10.82
C ARG A 280 0.30 2.56 9.34
N PHE A 281 -0.63 3.48 9.10
CA PHE A 281 -0.76 4.16 7.80
C PHE A 281 -0.78 5.67 8.03
#